data_AF-A0A352DLC2-F1
#
_entry.id   AF-A0A352DLC2-F1
#
_cell.length_a   1.000
_cell.length_b   1.000
_cell.length_c   1.000
_cell.angle_alpha   90.00
_cell.angle_beta   90.00
_cell.angle_gamma   90.00
#
_symmetry.space_group_name_H-M   'P 1'
#
loop_
_entity.id
_entity.type
_entity.pdbx_description
1 polymer ?
#
loop_
_entity_poly.entity_id
_entity_poly.type
_entity_poly.pdbx_seq_one_letter_code
_entity_poly.pdbx_strand_id
1 'polypeptide(L)' 'MAERITDNPGTIAVLLVLVCIVAAIIRSMINDKKNGKSSCGGSCGHCPMANKCHKQ' A
#
# COMPACT_ATOMS: atom_id res chain seq x y z
N MET A 1 10.78 -7.77 31.74
CA MET A 1 9.88 -6.84 31.02
C MET A 1 9.38 -7.38 29.66
N ALA A 2 9.22 -8.71 29.50
CA ALA A 2 8.75 -9.31 28.24
C ALA A 2 7.91 -10.59 28.47
N GLU A 3 7.00 -10.58 29.45
CA GLU A 3 6.33 -11.82 29.91
C GLU A 3 4.80 -11.83 29.68
N ARG A 4 4.25 -10.93 28.84
CA ARG A 4 2.78 -10.75 28.71
C ARG A 4 2.18 -11.04 27.33
N ILE A 5 2.90 -11.67 26.41
CA ILE A 5 2.40 -11.88 25.03
C ILE A 5 1.74 -13.26 24.85
N THR A 6 2.03 -14.23 25.73
CA THR A 6 1.62 -15.63 25.54
C THR A 6 0.35 -16.04 26.31
N ASP A 7 -0.22 -15.16 27.14
CA ASP A 7 -1.37 -15.51 28.00
C ASP A 7 -2.73 -15.45 27.28
N ASN A 8 -2.81 -14.73 26.15
CA ASN A 8 -4.06 -14.61 25.39
C ASN A 8 -3.85 -15.05 23.93
N PRO A 9 -4.25 -16.29 23.56
CA PRO A 9 -4.15 -16.76 22.17
C PRO A 9 -4.92 -15.85 21.19
N GLY A 10 -5.90 -15.07 21.68
CA GLY A 10 -6.61 -14.07 20.88
C GLY A 10 -5.72 -12.90 20.43
N THR A 11 -4.75 -12.47 21.25
CA THR A 11 -3.88 -11.33 20.90
C THR A 11 -2.99 -11.64 19.70
N ILE A 12 -2.44 -12.86 19.64
CA ILE A 12 -1.60 -13.31 18.52
C ILE A 12 -2.43 -13.35 17.23
N ALA A 13 -3.68 -13.86 17.31
CA ALA A 13 -4.58 -13.90 16.16
C ALA A 13 -4.91 -12.49 15.64
N VAL A 14 -5.21 -11.53 16.52
CA VAL A 14 -5.48 -10.13 16.14
C VAL A 14 -4.27 -9.48 15.48
N LEU A 15 -3.06 -9.69 16.02
CA LEU A 15 -1.84 -9.15 15.43
C LEU A 15 -1.57 -9.71 14.03
N LEU A 16 -1.76 -11.02 13.83
CA LEU A 16 -1.60 -11.64 12.51
C LEU A 16 -2.59 -11.05 11.49
N VAL A 17 -3.87 -10.90 11.87
CA VAL A 17 -4.90 -10.33 10.99
C VAL A 17 -4.55 -8.88 10.62
N LEU A 18 -4.13 -8.05 11.59
CA LEU A 18 -3.73 -6.68 11.33
C LEU A 18 -2.54 -6.60 10.36
N VAL A 19 -1.51 -7.44 10.57
CA VAL A 19 -0.35 -7.50 9.68
C VAL A 19 -0.75 -7.90 8.27
N CYS A 20 -1.62 -8.90 8.11
CA CYS A 20 -2.13 -9.33 6.81
C CYS A 20 -2.88 -8.21 6.08
N ILE A 21 -3.75 -7.46 6.79
CA ILE A 21 -4.51 -6.34 6.20
C ILE A 21 -3.55 -5.25 5.72
N VAL A 22 -2.60 -4.83 6.56
CA VAL A 22 -1.62 -3.79 6.20
C VAL A 22 -0.78 -4.23 5.00
N ALA A 23 -0.31 -5.48 4.99
CA ALA A 23 0.43 -6.03 3.85
C ALA A 23 -0.40 -6.05 2.56
N ALA A 24 -1.70 -6.37 2.64
CA ALA A 24 -2.60 -6.34 1.49
C ALA A 24 -2.79 -4.92 0.94
N ILE A 25 -2.96 -3.92 1.81
CA ILE A 25 -3.07 -2.50 1.42
C ILE A 25 -1.78 -2.06 0.72
N ILE A 26 -0.61 -2.34 1.30
CA ILE A 26 0.68 -1.99 0.70
C ILE A 26 0.86 -2.68 -0.65
N ARG A 27 0.51 -3.96 -0.75
CA ARG A 27 0.57 -4.70 -2.02
C ARG A 27 -0.35 -4.10 -3.08
N SER A 28 -1.57 -3.68 -2.70
CA SER A 28 -2.46 -2.95 -3.61
C SER A 28 -1.80 -1.65 -4.05
N MET A 29 -1.32 -0.81 -3.12
CA MET A 29 -0.67 0.46 -3.46
C MET A 29 0.53 0.29 -4.40
N ILE A 30 1.35 -0.75 -4.19
CA ILE A 30 2.48 -1.05 -5.10
C ILE A 30 1.95 -1.47 -6.47
N ASN A 31 0.94 -2.34 -6.53
CA ASN A 31 0.33 -2.74 -7.79
C ASN A 31 -0.32 -1.55 -8.49
N ASP A 32 -1.05 -0.70 -7.78
CA ASP A 32 -1.66 0.53 -8.26
C ASP A 32 -0.57 1.47 -8.82
N LYS A 33 0.56 1.64 -8.12
CA LYS A 33 1.72 2.40 -8.59
C LYS A 33 2.34 1.81 -9.85
N LYS A 34 2.47 0.48 -9.94
CA LYS A 34 2.97 -0.22 -11.13
C LYS A 34 2.02 -0.08 -12.32
N ASN A 35 0.70 -0.04 -12.06
CA ASN A 35 -0.33 0.22 -13.06
C ASN A 35 -0.53 1.71 -13.35
N GLY A 36 0.36 2.58 -12.85
CA GLY A 36 0.35 4.01 -13.13
C GLY A 36 -0.70 4.82 -12.35
N LYS A 37 -1.47 4.21 -11.43
CA LYS A 37 -2.46 4.89 -10.56
C LYS A 37 -1.78 5.72 -9.45
N SER A 38 -0.87 6.62 -9.81
CA SER A 38 -0.42 7.73 -8.96
C SER A 38 -1.04 8.98 -9.53
N SER A 39 -1.52 9.92 -8.69
CA SER A 39 -2.09 11.29 -8.92
C SER A 39 -2.35 11.80 -10.35
N CYS A 40 -1.52 11.47 -11.33
CA CYS A 40 -1.72 11.55 -12.78
C CYS A 40 -2.21 10.24 -13.47
N GLY A 41 -3.01 9.37 -12.83
CA GLY A 41 -3.86 8.35 -13.48
C GLY A 41 -3.27 7.33 -14.48
N GLY A 42 -1.95 7.27 -14.69
CA GLY A 42 -1.28 6.29 -15.56
C GLY A 42 -1.45 6.53 -17.05
N SER A 43 -2.42 7.38 -17.44
CA SER A 43 -2.64 7.86 -18.79
C SER A 43 -2.06 9.26 -18.97
N CYS A 44 -0.73 9.38 -18.89
CA CYS A 44 -0.02 10.65 -19.11
C CYS A 44 -0.28 11.27 -20.50
N GLY A 45 -0.85 10.52 -21.45
CA GLY A 45 -1.22 11.02 -22.79
C GLY A 45 -2.39 12.01 -22.82
N HIS A 46 -3.23 12.08 -21.76
CA HIS A 46 -4.37 13.01 -21.67
C HIS A 46 -4.32 13.91 -20.42
N CYS A 47 -3.22 13.87 -19.66
CA CYS A 47 -3.05 14.71 -18.49
C CYS A 47 -2.91 16.18 -18.93
N PRO A 48 -3.65 17.15 -18.36
CA PRO A 48 -3.48 18.58 -18.69
C PRO A 48 -2.06 19.10 -18.38
N MET A 49 -1.26 18.32 -17.63
CA MET A 49 0.16 18.55 -17.32
C MET A 49 1.12 17.68 -18.15
N ALA A 50 0.66 16.98 -19.19
CA ALA A 50 1.47 16.05 -20.01
C ALA A 50 2.76 16.70 -20.54
N ASN A 51 2.69 17.98 -20.94
CA ASN A 51 3.83 18.75 -21.45
C ASN A 51 4.89 19.15 -20.40
N LYS A 52 4.65 18.96 -19.10
CA LYS A 52 5.62 19.28 -18.03
C LYS A 52 6.18 18.06 -17.32
N CYS A 53 5.46 16.93 -17.33
CA CYS A 53 5.90 15.71 -16.66
C CYS A 53 6.97 14.90 -17.42
N HIS A 54 7.09 15.08 -18.73
CA HIS A 54 8.21 14.53 -19.51
C HIS A 54 8.82 15.66 -20.33
N LYS A 55 9.91 16.25 -19.81
CA LYS A 55 10.80 17.10 -20.60
C LYS A 55 11.65 16.15 -21.45
N GLN A 56 11.57 16.26 -22.77
CA GLN A 56 12.51 15.59 -23.67
C GLN A 56 13.96 15.91 -23.27
#